data_AF-A0A5C4NF12-F1
#
_entry.id   AF-A0A5C4NF12-F1
#
_cell.length_a   1.000
_cell.length_b   1.000
_cell.length_c   1.000
_cell.angle_alpha   90.00
_cell.angle_beta   90.00
_cell.angle_gamma   90.00
#
_symmetry.space_group_name_H-M   'P 1'
#
loop_
_entity.id
_entity.type
_entity.pdbx_description
1 polymer ?
#
loop_
_entity_poly.entity_id
_entity_poly.type
_entity_poly.pdbx_seq_one_letter_code
_entity_poly.pdbx_strand_id
1 'polypeptide(L)'
;MRVITGGVPHIPADCCNIVVPASHPEADAGFIIMEQVGYPGMSGGNTIWVVRVLLAMSMRPMQEPVTELTLEALAGLLRVRAECQGGKVEAVTFRDVPTLAAHLDAVLDVP
;
A
#
# COMPACT_ATOMS: atom_id res chain seq x y z
N MET A 1 14.05 8.62 -5.47
CA MET A 1 12.93 7.79 -5.97
C MET A 1 13.31 6.33 -5.79
N ARG A 2 12.46 5.50 -5.17
CA ARG A 2 12.69 4.04 -5.01
C ARG A 2 11.50 3.28 -5.61
N VAL A 3 11.78 2.17 -6.29
CA VAL A 3 10.76 1.31 -6.93
C VAL A 3 10.66 0.00 -6.17
N ILE A 4 9.43 -0.43 -5.89
CA ILE A 4 9.09 -1.70 -5.25
C ILE A 4 8.30 -2.52 -6.27
N THR A 5 8.83 -3.64 -6.73
CA THR A 5 8.15 -4.51 -7.70
C THR A 5 7.56 -5.73 -6.98
N GLY A 6 6.32 -6.07 -7.31
CA GLY A 6 5.76 -7.37 -6.97
C GLY A 6 6.13 -8.40 -8.02
N GLY A 7 6.65 -9.56 -7.63
CA GLY A 7 6.92 -10.61 -8.60
C GLY A 7 7.83 -11.73 -8.10
N VAL A 8 7.77 -12.85 -8.80
CA VAL A 8 8.69 -13.98 -8.65
C VAL A 8 9.87 -13.75 -9.59
N PRO A 9 11.11 -14.09 -9.21
CA PRO A 9 12.24 -14.05 -10.14
C PRO A 9 11.89 -14.72 -11.47
N HIS A 10 12.24 -14.06 -12.59
CA HIS A 10 12.02 -14.53 -13.97
C HIS A 10 10.58 -14.48 -14.49
N ILE A 11 9.62 -13.97 -13.71
CA ILE A 11 8.27 -13.63 -14.18
C ILE A 11 8.15 -12.10 -14.22
N PRO A 12 7.66 -11.49 -15.32
CA PRO A 12 7.41 -10.06 -15.36
C PRO A 12 6.52 -9.62 -14.20
N ALA A 13 6.88 -8.51 -13.56
CA ALA A 13 6.06 -7.93 -12.50
C ALA A 13 4.74 -7.39 -13.09
N ASP A 14 3.61 -7.80 -12.54
CA ASP A 14 2.29 -7.30 -12.95
C ASP A 14 2.01 -5.89 -12.43
N CYS A 15 2.70 -5.50 -11.35
CA CYS A 15 2.61 -4.18 -10.75
C CYS A 15 3.92 -3.74 -10.08
N CYS A 16 4.06 -2.43 -9.92
CA CYS A 16 5.12 -1.85 -9.11
C CYS A 16 4.68 -0.54 -8.45
N ASN A 17 5.41 -0.14 -7.42
CA ASN A 17 5.13 1.04 -6.61
C ASN A 17 6.33 1.97 -6.59
N ILE A 18 6.13 3.23 -6.91
CA ILE A 18 7.15 4.27 -6.74
C ILE A 18 6.93 4.94 -5.40
N VAL A 19 7.91 4.84 -4.49
CA VAL A 19 7.92 5.60 -3.24
C VAL A 19 8.41 7.02 -3.51
N VAL A 20 7.61 7.98 -3.09
CA VAL A 20 7.83 9.43 -3.25
C VAL A 20 7.76 10.14 -1.89
N PRO A 21 8.32 11.35 -1.78
CA PRO A 21 8.05 12.20 -0.63
C PRO A 21 6.54 12.41 -0.45
N ALA A 22 6.09 12.46 0.80
CA ALA A 22 4.72 12.85 1.11
C ALA A 22 4.46 14.30 0.68
N SER A 23 3.31 14.53 0.05
CA SER A 23 2.80 15.87 -0.25
C SER A 23 1.81 16.32 0.82
N HIS A 24 1.09 15.38 1.44
CA HIS A 24 0.19 15.66 2.55
C HIS A 24 0.96 15.80 3.89
N PRO A 25 0.69 16.84 4.71
CA PRO A 25 1.43 17.10 5.96
C PRO A 25 1.30 16.00 7.02
N GLU A 26 0.22 15.21 6.96
CA GLU A 26 -0.02 14.09 7.87
C GLU A 26 0.57 12.76 7.39
N ALA A 27 1.14 12.69 6.18
CA ALA A 27 1.67 11.45 5.62
C ALA A 27 3.17 11.29 5.92
N ASP A 28 3.56 10.08 6.31
CA ASP A 28 4.94 9.67 6.52
C ASP A 28 5.68 9.38 5.21
N ALA A 29 4.95 8.94 4.18
CA ALA A 29 5.44 8.70 2.83
C ALA A 29 4.28 8.68 1.83
N GLY A 30 4.58 9.02 0.57
CA GLY A 30 3.67 8.83 -0.55
C GLY A 30 4.08 7.66 -1.43
N PHE A 31 3.13 7.09 -2.16
CA PHE A 31 3.43 6.10 -3.19
C PHE A 31 2.48 6.17 -4.39
N ILE A 32 3.02 5.84 -5.56
CA ILE A 32 2.29 5.78 -6.82
C ILE A 32 2.30 4.33 -7.30
N ILE A 33 1.12 3.78 -7.54
CA ILE A 33 0.93 2.43 -8.03
C ILE A 33 0.94 2.46 -9.55
N MET A 34 1.67 1.53 -10.16
CA MET A 34 1.73 1.34 -11.61
C MET A 34 1.40 -0.12 -11.93
N GLU A 35 0.39 -0.33 -12.74
CA GLU A 35 -0.07 -1.64 -13.21
C GLU A 35 -0.13 -1.65 -14.74
N GLN A 36 -0.33 -2.82 -15.35
CA GLN A 36 -0.35 -2.98 -16.82
C GLN A 36 -1.32 -2.01 -17.52
N VAL A 37 -2.44 -1.68 -16.85
CA VAL A 37 -3.53 -0.88 -17.42
C VAL A 37 -3.55 0.58 -16.95
N GLY A 38 -2.59 1.01 -16.13
CA GLY A 38 -2.47 2.40 -15.69
C GLY A 38 -2.03 2.59 -14.24
N TYR A 39 -2.53 3.67 -13.63
CA TYR A 39 -2.14 4.13 -12.30
C TYR A 39 -3.36 4.11 -11.37
N PRO A 40 -3.66 2.96 -10.73
CA PRO A 40 -4.84 2.87 -9.88
C PRO A 40 -4.72 3.79 -8.66
N GLY A 41 -5.85 4.33 -8.22
CA GLY A 41 -5.92 5.23 -7.07
C GLY A 41 -5.47 4.59 -5.76
N MET A 42 -5.82 3.31 -5.57
CA MET A 42 -5.54 2.54 -4.35
C MET A 42 -5.47 1.05 -4.70
N SER A 43 -4.58 0.31 -4.04
CA SER A 43 -4.58 -1.16 -4.02
C SER A 43 -4.10 -1.69 -2.67
N GLY A 44 -4.88 -2.58 -2.05
CA GLY A 44 -4.61 -3.11 -0.72
C GLY A 44 -3.32 -3.93 -0.66
N GLY A 45 -3.09 -4.82 -1.64
CA GLY A 45 -1.87 -5.64 -1.70
C GLY A 45 -0.61 -4.80 -1.85
N ASN A 46 -0.65 -3.82 -2.74
CA ASN A 46 0.44 -2.87 -2.95
C ASN A 46 0.73 -2.04 -1.68
N THR A 47 -0.31 -1.58 -0.98
CA THR A 47 -0.19 -0.87 0.30
C THR A 47 0.58 -1.71 1.31
N ILE A 48 0.24 -2.99 1.45
CA ILE A 48 0.91 -3.91 2.37
C ILE A 48 2.40 -4.07 2.01
N TRP A 49 2.72 -4.24 0.71
CA TRP A 49 4.11 -4.36 0.28
C TRP A 49 4.93 -3.09 0.51
N VAL A 50 4.35 -1.92 0.25
CA VAL A 50 4.99 -0.64 0.52
C VAL A 50 5.31 -0.52 2.01
N VAL A 51 4.35 -0.79 2.89
CA VAL A 51 4.56 -0.77 4.36
C VAL A 51 5.72 -1.70 4.76
N ARG A 52 5.71 -2.94 4.27
CA ARG A 52 6.76 -3.91 4.58
C ARG A 52 8.14 -3.43 4.15
N VAL A 53 8.28 -2.91 2.93
CA VAL A 53 9.58 -2.41 2.44
C VAL A 53 10.01 -1.17 3.20
N LEU A 54 9.10 -0.23 3.48
CA LEU A 54 9.43 0.99 4.22
C LEU A 54 10.04 0.68 5.58
N LEU A 55 9.50 -0.31 6.29
CA LEU A 55 9.98 -0.70 7.61
C LEU A 55 11.20 -1.63 7.54
N ALA A 56 11.17 -2.68 6.71
CA ALA A 56 12.25 -3.66 6.62
C ALA A 56 13.56 -3.07 6.07
N MET A 57 13.47 -2.03 5.23
CA MET A 57 14.64 -1.33 4.68
C MET A 57 14.99 -0.07 5.48
N SER A 58 14.41 0.11 6.68
CA SER A 58 14.62 1.26 7.57
C SER A 58 14.42 2.61 6.88
N MET A 59 13.51 2.69 5.88
CA MET A 59 13.10 3.96 5.27
C MET A 59 12.19 4.76 6.19
N ARG A 60 11.43 4.04 7.04
CA ARG A 60 10.75 4.56 8.22
C ARG A 60 11.14 3.70 9.43
N PRO A 61 11.23 4.27 10.64
CA PRO A 61 11.62 3.51 11.82
C PRO A 61 10.56 2.45 12.16
N MET A 62 11.00 1.21 12.35
CA MET A 62 10.16 0.14 12.88
C MET A 62 10.12 0.22 14.41
N GLN A 63 8.92 0.20 14.96
CA GLN A 63 8.62 0.12 16.39
C GLN A 63 7.91 -1.21 16.68
N GLU A 64 8.39 -1.96 17.68
CA GLU A 64 7.78 -3.22 18.12
C GLU A 64 6.98 -2.99 19.43
N PRO A 65 5.85 -3.68 19.63
CA PRO A 65 5.27 -4.72 18.77
C PRO A 65 4.43 -4.18 17.60
N VAL A 66 4.22 -2.87 17.55
CA VAL A 66 3.35 -2.21 16.57
C VAL A 66 4.00 -0.94 16.06
N THR A 67 4.07 -0.81 14.75
CA THR A 67 4.41 0.46 14.08
C THR A 67 3.15 1.06 13.47
N GLU A 68 2.84 2.29 13.82
CA GLU A 68 1.80 3.07 13.16
C GLU A 68 2.43 4.07 12.19
N LEU A 69 1.85 4.19 11.00
CA LEU A 69 2.27 5.16 9.99
C LEU A 69 1.07 5.58 9.13
N THR A 70 1.16 6.76 8.54
CA THR A 70 0.18 7.27 7.58
C THR A 70 0.80 7.31 6.19
N LEU A 71 0.18 6.64 5.23
CA LEU A 71 0.63 6.65 3.83
C LEU A 71 -0.30 7.51 2.99
N GLU A 72 0.25 8.18 1.99
CA GLU A 72 -0.49 8.88 0.95
C GLU A 72 -0.49 8.04 -0.34
N ALA A 73 -1.66 7.55 -0.72
CA ALA A 73 -1.92 6.99 -2.05
C ALA A 73 -2.61 8.04 -2.94
N LEU A 74 -2.72 7.77 -4.24
CA LEU A 74 -3.45 8.66 -5.16
C LEU A 74 -4.91 8.86 -4.75
N ALA A 75 -5.57 7.86 -4.16
CA ALA A 75 -6.94 7.96 -3.66
C ALA A 75 -7.08 8.72 -2.34
N GLY A 76 -5.98 8.95 -1.60
CA GLY A 76 -5.99 9.64 -0.32
C GLY A 76 -5.14 8.97 0.76
N LEU A 77 -5.38 9.39 2.01
CA LEU A 77 -4.62 8.93 3.17
C LEU A 77 -5.06 7.55 3.66
N LEU A 78 -4.07 6.72 3.98
CA LEU A 78 -4.22 5.39 4.54
C LEU A 78 -3.58 5.37 5.94
N ARG A 79 -4.37 5.05 6.97
CA ARG A 79 -3.84 4.90 8.34
C ARG A 79 -3.47 3.45 8.54
N VAL A 80 -2.18 3.18 8.75
CA VAL A 80 -1.63 1.83 8.81
C VAL A 80 -1.21 1.49 10.23
N ARG A 81 -1.52 0.26 10.63
CA ARG A 81 -0.99 -0.42 11.80
C ARG A 81 -0.26 -1.69 11.34
N ALA A 82 1.05 -1.73 11.50
CA ALA A 82 1.89 -2.87 11.19
C ALA A 82 2.31 -3.59 12.49
N GLU A 83 2.03 -4.88 12.57
CA GLU A 83 2.50 -5.74 13.66
C GLU A 83 3.90 -6.23 13.33
N CYS A 84 4.83 -5.98 14.25
CA CYS A 84 6.25 -6.18 14.03
C CYS A 84 6.85 -7.04 15.14
N GLN A 85 7.66 -8.02 14.74
CA GLN A 85 8.40 -8.88 15.67
C GLN A 85 9.74 -9.28 15.05
N GLY A 86 10.82 -9.13 15.81
CA GLY A 86 12.15 -9.56 15.38
C GLY A 86 12.65 -8.85 14.11
N GLY A 87 12.35 -7.56 13.99
CA GLY A 87 12.72 -6.73 12.84
C GLY A 87 11.93 -7.02 11.56
N LYS A 88 10.81 -7.74 11.64
CA LYS A 88 9.96 -8.09 10.51
C LYS A 88 8.53 -7.63 10.73
N VAL A 89 7.85 -7.29 9.65
CA VAL A 89 6.42 -6.99 9.64
C VAL A 89 5.65 -8.29 9.40
N GLU A 90 4.93 -8.76 10.41
CA GLU A 90 4.16 -10.00 10.38
C GLU A 90 2.78 -9.74 9.74
N ALA A 91 2.06 -8.73 10.21
CA ALA A 91 0.74 -8.36 9.72
C ALA A 91 0.63 -6.85 9.47
N VAL A 92 -0.23 -6.48 8.53
CA VAL A 92 -0.55 -5.07 8.23
C VAL A 92 -2.06 -4.93 8.18
N THR A 93 -2.58 -4.04 9.01
CA THR A 93 -3.96 -3.57 8.93
C THR A 93 -3.93 -2.11 8.52
N PHE A 94 -4.85 -1.68 7.67
CA PHE A 94 -4.98 -0.27 7.33
C PHE A 94 -6.45 0.14 7.24
N ARG A 95 -6.72 1.39 7.59
CA ARG A 95 -8.00 2.04 7.27
C ARG A 95 -7.86 2.64 5.88
N ASP A 96 -8.64 2.10 4.96
CA ASP A 96 -8.74 2.58 3.59
C ASP A 96 -9.50 3.91 3.50
N VAL A 97 -9.46 4.52 2.33
CA VAL A 97 -10.31 5.65 1.96
C VAL A 97 -11.80 5.26 2.04
N PRO A 98 -12.73 6.21 2.22
CA PRO A 98 -14.16 5.92 2.26
C PRO A 98 -14.61 5.16 1.00
N THR A 99 -15.25 4.01 1.19
CA THR A 99 -15.81 3.17 0.13
C THR A 99 -17.31 2.99 0.34
N LEU A 100 -18.03 2.82 -0.77
CA LEU A 100 -19.48 2.62 -0.78
C LEU A 100 -19.87 1.63 -1.88
N ALA A 101 -21.01 0.96 -1.70
CA ALA A 101 -21.59 0.15 -2.75
C ALA A 101 -22.17 1.05 -3.84
N ALA A 102 -21.66 0.94 -5.08
CA ALA A 102 -22.18 1.70 -6.21
C ALA A 102 -23.64 1.31 -6.54
N HIS A 103 -23.96 0.03 -6.39
CA HIS A 103 -25.31 -0.52 -6.52
C HIS A 103 -25.53 -1.57 -5.43
N LEU A 104 -26.76 -1.64 -4.93
CA LEU A 104 -27.25 -2.73 -4.08
C LEU A 104 -28.21 -3.58 -4.91
N ASP A 105 -28.19 -4.90 -4.71
CA ASP A 105 -29.11 -5.86 -5.33
C ASP A 105 -29.18 -5.81 -6.87
N ALA A 106 -28.08 -5.42 -7.52
CA ALA A 106 -28.01 -5.36 -8.97
C ALA A 106 -28.15 -6.77 -9.58
N VAL A 107 -29.08 -6.93 -10.52
CA VAL A 107 -29.18 -8.13 -11.34
C VAL A 107 -28.07 -8.08 -12.40
N LEU A 108 -27.14 -9.02 -12.32
CA LEU A 108 -26.06 -9.17 -13.30
C LEU A 108 -26.50 -10.18 -14.37
N ASP A 109 -26.38 -9.79 -15.64
CA ASP A 109 -26.49 -10.70 -16.76
C ASP A 109 -25.11 -11.31 -17.02
N VAL A 110 -24.97 -12.61 -16.77
CA VAL A 110 -23.69 -13.35 -16.86
C VAL A 110 -23.76 -14.39 -17.98
N PRO A 111 -22.71 -14.56 -18.81
CA PRO A 111 -22.65 -15.60 -19.84
C PRO A 111 -22.66 -17.04 -19.30
#